data_AF-A0A2U2D271-F1
#
_entry.id   AF-A0A2U2D271-F1
#
_cell.length_a   1.000
_cell.length_b   1.000
_cell.length_c   1.000
_cell.angle_alpha   90.00
_cell.angle_beta   90.00
_cell.angle_gamma   90.00
#
_symmetry.space_group_name_H-M   'P 1'
#
loop_
_entity.id
_entity.type
_entity.pdbx_description
1 polymer ?
#
loop_
_entity_poly.entity_id
_entity_poly.type
_entity_poly.pdbx_seq_one_letter_code
_entity_poly.pdbx_strand_id
1 'polypeptide(L)'
;MSIYGVEDYLARAKAYIELGNENALRHACLELRFSLESIVYQRLRQIGDKLPRSVYKSWQPQKALKLLLSFEPRADQDVTLDICLETVDGAPSGNWQHIGDYKMFSVKWLNKSYNKLGKFLHLTSLSQDDSPPQINANDLQEIFDEIERVSTASLVLSMNSISALACTVCKSDMYVSLSQIEEGSVVECYKDTCGAKHNIVNLDEDRFTADRIGFKSVPCINCGKVFSIEDVKHGELKACWNCGQIHVVRWGYSTWPIPKKSAVEG
;
A
#
# COMPACT_ATOMS: atom_id res chain seq x y z
N MET A 1 -23.96 -16.42 -7.82
CA MET A 1 -23.39 -15.11 -8.20
C MET A 1 -21.91 -15.18 -7.90
N SER A 2 -21.06 -14.81 -8.86
CA SER A 2 -19.63 -14.69 -8.62
C SER A 2 -19.33 -13.60 -7.61
N ILE A 3 -18.28 -13.82 -6.81
CA ILE A 3 -17.81 -12.88 -5.79
C ILE A 3 -17.43 -11.53 -6.41
N TYR A 4 -16.86 -11.54 -7.60
CA TYR A 4 -16.29 -10.35 -8.23
C TYR A 4 -17.09 -9.83 -9.43
N GLY A 5 -18.03 -10.61 -9.95
CA GLY A 5 -18.87 -10.21 -11.08
C GLY A 5 -18.07 -9.88 -12.34
N VAL A 6 -17.05 -10.70 -12.65
CA VAL A 6 -16.13 -10.44 -13.77
C VAL A 6 -16.40 -11.30 -15.01
N GLU A 7 -17.40 -12.17 -14.95
CA GLU A 7 -17.64 -13.23 -15.93
C GLU A 7 -17.92 -12.63 -17.32
N ASP A 8 -18.74 -11.59 -17.37
CA ASP A 8 -19.08 -10.91 -18.62
C ASP A 8 -17.89 -10.18 -19.23
N TYR A 9 -17.03 -9.57 -18.40
CA TYR A 9 -15.79 -8.93 -18.86
C TYR A 9 -14.83 -9.97 -19.42
N LEU A 10 -14.64 -11.09 -18.72
CA LEU A 10 -13.79 -12.19 -19.17
C LEU A 10 -14.30 -12.82 -20.46
N ALA A 11 -15.61 -13.09 -20.58
CA ALA A 11 -16.19 -13.64 -21.79
C ALA A 11 -15.93 -12.74 -23.02
N ARG A 12 -16.12 -11.43 -22.88
CA ARG A 12 -15.81 -10.47 -23.95
C ARG A 12 -14.31 -10.38 -24.23
N ALA A 13 -13.47 -10.33 -23.21
CA ALA A 13 -12.02 -10.31 -23.36
C ALA A 13 -11.53 -11.51 -24.17
N LYS A 14 -12.02 -12.71 -23.85
CA LYS A 14 -11.67 -13.95 -24.56
C LYS A 14 -12.06 -13.90 -26.04
N ALA A 15 -13.31 -13.50 -26.33
CA ALA A 15 -13.77 -13.35 -27.71
C ALA A 15 -12.91 -12.33 -28.50
N TYR A 16 -12.50 -11.23 -27.87
CA TYR A 16 -11.63 -10.25 -28.50
C TYR A 16 -10.18 -10.73 -28.71
N ILE A 17 -9.64 -11.52 -27.78
CA ILE A 17 -8.32 -12.15 -27.93
C ILE A 17 -8.33 -13.12 -29.11
N GLU A 18 -9.38 -13.96 -29.23
CA GLU A 18 -9.55 -14.92 -30.32
C GLU A 18 -9.69 -14.25 -31.69
N LEU A 19 -10.32 -13.08 -31.77
CA LEU A 19 -10.41 -12.29 -33.00
C LEU A 19 -9.06 -11.77 -33.50
N GLY A 20 -8.08 -11.58 -32.61
CA GLY A 20 -6.65 -11.36 -32.92
C GLY A 20 -6.26 -10.06 -33.62
N ASN A 21 -7.20 -9.30 -34.19
CA ASN A 21 -6.90 -8.02 -34.85
C ASN A 21 -6.63 -6.90 -33.83
N GLU A 22 -5.87 -5.88 -34.23
CA GLU A 22 -5.39 -4.82 -33.33
C GLU A 22 -6.51 -4.12 -32.54
N ASN A 23 -7.63 -3.81 -33.18
CA ASN A 23 -8.77 -3.17 -32.52
C ASN A 23 -9.44 -4.11 -31.51
N ALA A 24 -9.63 -5.38 -31.88
CA ALA A 24 -10.13 -6.39 -30.95
C ALA A 24 -9.19 -6.53 -29.74
N LEU A 25 -7.87 -6.63 -29.95
CA LEU A 25 -6.91 -6.73 -28.86
C LEU A 25 -6.91 -5.48 -27.95
N ARG A 26 -7.14 -4.27 -28.49
CA ARG A 26 -7.38 -3.06 -27.67
C ARG A 26 -8.64 -3.20 -26.80
N HIS A 27 -9.74 -3.71 -27.37
CA HIS A 27 -10.95 -3.96 -26.60
C HIS A 27 -10.73 -5.03 -25.52
N ALA A 28 -9.99 -6.10 -25.82
CA ALA A 28 -9.58 -7.07 -24.81
C ALA A 28 -8.81 -6.39 -23.65
N CYS A 29 -7.90 -5.46 -23.95
CA CYS A 29 -7.18 -4.72 -22.91
C CYS A 29 -8.12 -3.94 -21.98
N LEU A 30 -9.18 -3.35 -22.53
CA LEU A 30 -10.18 -2.60 -21.74
C LEU A 30 -10.96 -3.54 -20.81
N GLU A 31 -11.46 -4.67 -21.34
CA GLU A 31 -12.23 -5.66 -20.58
C GLU A 31 -11.39 -6.28 -19.45
N LEU A 32 -10.11 -6.60 -19.70
CA LEU A 32 -9.19 -7.10 -18.68
C LEU A 32 -8.94 -6.05 -17.58
N ARG A 33 -8.86 -4.76 -17.92
CA ARG A 33 -8.74 -3.69 -16.91
C ARG A 33 -9.96 -3.58 -16.03
N PHE A 34 -11.16 -3.63 -16.61
CA PHE A 34 -12.41 -3.65 -15.82
C PHE A 34 -12.46 -4.84 -14.88
N SER A 35 -11.96 -6.01 -15.31
CA SER A 35 -11.88 -7.20 -14.46
C SER A 35 -10.93 -6.99 -13.27
N LEU A 36 -9.73 -6.45 -13.51
CA LEU A 36 -8.78 -6.11 -12.43
C LEU A 36 -9.36 -5.09 -11.45
N GLU A 37 -10.00 -4.03 -11.98
CA GLU A 37 -10.65 -2.99 -11.18
C GLU A 37 -11.76 -3.57 -10.32
N SER A 38 -12.65 -4.39 -10.89
CA SER A 38 -13.76 -5.01 -10.16
C SER A 38 -13.25 -5.86 -8.98
N ILE A 39 -12.26 -6.73 -9.23
CA ILE A 39 -11.68 -7.58 -8.19
C ILE A 39 -11.07 -6.74 -7.06
N VAL A 40 -10.23 -5.76 -7.40
CA VAL A 40 -9.54 -4.93 -6.40
C VAL A 40 -10.53 -4.06 -5.63
N TYR A 41 -11.52 -3.47 -6.27
CA TYR A 41 -12.52 -2.63 -5.59
C TYR A 41 -13.44 -3.45 -4.70
N GLN A 42 -13.82 -4.66 -5.11
CA GLN A 42 -14.61 -5.56 -4.27
C GLN A 42 -13.85 -5.94 -2.99
N ARG A 43 -12.52 -6.13 -3.07
CA ARG A 43 -11.68 -6.37 -1.91
C ARG A 43 -11.63 -5.16 -0.99
N LEU A 44 -11.44 -3.99 -1.56
CA LEU A 44 -11.38 -2.76 -0.79
C LEU A 44 -12.69 -2.38 -0.12
N ARG A 45 -13.84 -2.80 -0.66
CA ARG A 45 -15.13 -2.62 0.03
C ARG A 45 -15.14 -3.26 1.42
N GLN A 46 -14.35 -4.30 1.67
CA GLN A 46 -14.24 -4.93 3.01
C GLN A 46 -13.65 -3.99 4.07
N ILE A 47 -12.81 -3.04 3.64
CA ILE A 47 -12.27 -1.97 4.49
C ILE A 47 -12.94 -0.62 4.23
N GLY A 48 -13.90 -0.60 3.29
CA GLY A 48 -14.55 0.58 2.70
C GLY A 48 -15.29 1.45 3.71
N ASP A 49 -15.92 0.81 4.69
CA ASP A 49 -16.68 1.52 5.73
C ASP A 49 -15.78 2.00 6.87
N LYS A 50 -14.54 1.48 6.95
CA LYS A 50 -13.59 1.80 8.02
C LYS A 50 -12.67 2.97 7.70
N LEU A 51 -12.51 3.37 6.44
CA LEU A 51 -11.69 4.54 6.07
C LEU A 51 -12.58 5.70 5.57
N PRO A 52 -12.11 6.96 5.61
CA PRO A 52 -12.89 8.11 5.20
C PRO A 52 -12.82 8.28 3.69
N ARG A 53 -13.92 8.72 3.08
CA ARG A 53 -14.09 8.90 1.62
C ARG A 53 -12.96 9.67 0.92
N SER A 54 -12.23 10.54 1.63
CA SER A 54 -11.05 11.23 1.10
C SER A 54 -9.92 10.28 0.68
N VAL A 55 -9.77 9.14 1.35
CA VAL A 55 -8.80 8.09 1.00
C VAL A 55 -9.17 7.39 -0.33
N TYR A 56 -10.44 7.47 -0.75
CA TYR A 56 -11.00 6.74 -1.89
C TYR A 56 -10.94 7.51 -3.22
N LYS A 57 -10.61 8.81 -3.21
CA LYS A 57 -10.80 9.69 -4.38
C LYS A 57 -9.86 9.43 -5.57
N SER A 58 -8.76 8.69 -5.41
CA SER A 58 -7.74 8.49 -6.47
C SER A 58 -7.42 7.02 -6.78
N TRP A 59 -8.44 6.16 -6.81
CA TRP A 59 -8.25 4.70 -6.83
C TRP A 59 -7.90 4.11 -8.19
N GLN A 60 -6.65 4.28 -8.60
CA GLN A 60 -6.02 3.34 -9.51
C GLN A 60 -5.80 2.01 -8.74
N PRO A 61 -6.14 0.84 -9.30
CA PRO A 61 -6.06 -0.47 -8.61
C PRO A 61 -4.73 -0.75 -7.91
N GLN A 62 -3.63 -0.31 -8.50
CA GLN A 62 -2.27 -0.42 -7.95
C GLN A 62 -2.12 0.27 -6.59
N LYS A 63 -2.58 1.53 -6.51
CA LYS A 63 -2.55 2.33 -5.28
C LYS A 63 -3.50 1.75 -4.24
N ALA A 64 -4.63 1.27 -4.74
CA ALA A 64 -5.70 0.68 -3.96
C ALA A 64 -5.23 -0.62 -3.26
N LEU A 65 -4.62 -1.55 -3.99
CA LEU A 65 -4.06 -2.78 -3.41
C LEU A 65 -2.86 -2.50 -2.50
N LYS A 66 -2.01 -1.52 -2.82
CA LYS A 66 -0.91 -1.11 -1.94
C LYS A 66 -1.42 -0.56 -0.60
N LEU A 67 -2.50 0.22 -0.62
CA LEU A 67 -3.16 0.68 0.58
C LEU A 67 -3.74 -0.50 1.38
N LEU A 68 -4.41 -1.44 0.70
CA LEU A 68 -4.91 -2.66 1.35
C LEU A 68 -3.78 -3.43 2.04
N LEU A 69 -2.63 -3.63 1.36
CA LEU A 69 -1.46 -4.28 1.95
C LEU A 69 -0.90 -3.57 3.17
N SER A 70 -1.04 -2.23 3.25
CA SER A 70 -0.61 -1.50 4.44
C SER A 70 -1.47 -1.83 5.67
N PHE A 71 -2.73 -2.25 5.47
CA PHE A 71 -3.61 -2.70 6.54
C PHE A 71 -3.63 -4.22 6.72
N GLU A 72 -3.37 -4.97 5.65
CA GLU A 72 -3.39 -6.43 5.61
C GLU A 72 -2.18 -6.96 4.84
N PRO A 73 -1.06 -7.26 5.53
CA PRO A 73 0.21 -7.63 4.88
C PRO A 73 0.16 -8.86 3.96
N ARG A 74 -0.87 -9.69 4.09
CA ARG A 74 -1.09 -10.90 3.28
C ARG A 74 -2.23 -10.78 2.26
N ALA A 75 -2.78 -9.59 2.06
CA ALA A 75 -3.91 -9.41 1.15
C ALA A 75 -3.58 -9.68 -0.32
N ASP A 76 -2.31 -9.83 -0.72
CA ASP A 76 -1.92 -10.17 -2.09
C ASP A 76 -1.50 -11.65 -2.27
N GLN A 77 -1.81 -12.50 -1.28
CA GLN A 77 -1.46 -13.92 -1.25
C GLN A 77 -2.71 -14.80 -1.27
N ASP A 78 -2.62 -15.97 -1.91
CA ASP A 78 -3.69 -16.97 -1.84
C ASP A 78 -3.77 -17.57 -0.42
N VAL A 79 -4.99 -17.84 0.05
CA VAL A 79 -5.25 -18.41 1.38
C VAL A 79 -6.37 -19.43 1.28
N THR A 80 -6.19 -20.59 1.93
CA THR A 80 -7.25 -21.57 2.11
C THR A 80 -7.76 -21.51 3.55
N LEU A 81 -9.08 -21.54 3.71
CA LEU A 81 -9.73 -21.60 5.02
C LEU A 81 -10.29 -23.00 5.26
N ASP A 82 -9.77 -23.67 6.27
CA ASP A 82 -10.25 -24.94 6.77
C ASP A 82 -10.60 -24.82 8.25
N ILE A 83 -11.61 -25.57 8.71
CA ILE A 83 -12.02 -25.63 10.12
C ILE A 83 -12.01 -27.07 10.60
N CYS A 84 -11.75 -27.30 11.88
CA CYS A 84 -11.95 -28.62 12.49
C CYS A 84 -12.54 -28.47 13.89
N LEU A 85 -13.15 -29.54 14.40
CA LEU A 85 -13.59 -29.57 15.80
C LEU A 85 -12.37 -29.62 16.72
N GLU A 86 -12.52 -29.06 17.90
CA GLU A 86 -11.54 -29.21 18.98
C GLU A 86 -11.74 -30.54 19.70
N THR A 87 -10.65 -31.12 20.21
CA THR A 87 -10.68 -32.20 21.19
C THR A 87 -11.08 -31.66 22.55
N VAL A 88 -11.34 -32.56 23.51
CA VAL A 88 -11.69 -32.18 24.90
C VAL A 88 -10.60 -31.29 25.54
N ASP A 89 -9.35 -31.43 25.10
CA ASP A 89 -8.20 -30.65 25.59
C ASP A 89 -7.99 -29.32 24.82
N GLY A 90 -8.89 -28.96 23.91
CA GLY A 90 -8.81 -27.73 23.09
C GLY A 90 -7.85 -27.82 21.90
N ALA A 91 -7.33 -29.00 21.58
CA ALA A 91 -6.45 -29.19 20.41
C ALA A 91 -7.27 -29.46 19.13
N PRO A 92 -6.76 -29.13 17.93
CA PRO A 92 -7.40 -29.51 16.68
C PRO A 92 -7.61 -31.02 16.58
N SER A 93 -8.83 -31.48 16.26
CA SER A 93 -9.13 -32.91 16.07
C SER A 93 -8.44 -33.52 14.85
N GLY A 94 -7.92 -32.70 13.92
CA GLY A 94 -7.25 -33.12 12.69
C GLY A 94 -8.19 -33.44 11.52
N ASN A 95 -9.50 -33.55 11.77
CA ASN A 95 -10.50 -33.73 10.72
C ASN A 95 -10.88 -32.36 10.14
N TRP A 96 -10.01 -31.82 9.28
CA TRP A 96 -10.21 -30.52 8.64
C TRP A 96 -11.31 -30.60 7.57
N GLN A 97 -12.26 -29.69 7.67
CA GLN A 97 -13.30 -29.43 6.70
C GLN A 97 -12.97 -28.14 5.95
N HIS A 98 -12.92 -28.25 4.62
CA HIS A 98 -12.67 -27.13 3.74
C HIS A 98 -13.86 -26.18 3.68
N ILE A 99 -13.59 -24.88 3.85
CA ILE A 99 -14.59 -23.80 3.76
C ILE A 99 -14.47 -23.05 2.43
N GLY A 100 -13.24 -22.79 1.98
CA GLY A 100 -13.02 -22.17 0.67
C GLY A 100 -11.62 -21.61 0.47
N ASP A 101 -11.44 -20.99 -0.69
CA ASP A 101 -10.19 -20.43 -1.18
C ASP A 101 -10.34 -18.93 -1.45
N TYR A 102 -9.42 -18.18 -0.85
CA TYR A 102 -9.08 -16.82 -1.20
C TYR A 102 -8.01 -16.88 -2.27
N LYS A 103 -8.24 -16.17 -3.38
CA LYS A 103 -7.22 -15.99 -4.42
C LYS A 103 -7.04 -14.51 -4.71
N MET A 104 -5.80 -14.10 -4.92
CA MET A 104 -5.47 -12.73 -5.26
C MET A 104 -4.23 -12.61 -6.13
N PHE A 105 -4.10 -11.47 -6.78
CA PHE A 105 -2.90 -11.08 -7.51
C PHE A 105 -1.83 -10.61 -6.54
N SER A 106 -0.58 -11.02 -6.76
CA SER A 106 0.55 -10.31 -6.15
C SER A 106 0.58 -8.84 -6.60
N VAL A 107 0.98 -7.92 -5.72
CA VAL A 107 1.07 -6.49 -6.09
C VAL A 107 2.01 -6.25 -7.28
N LYS A 108 3.12 -7.01 -7.34
CA LYS A 108 4.07 -6.92 -8.44
C LYS A 108 3.42 -7.27 -9.78
N TRP A 109 2.65 -8.37 -9.81
CA TRP A 109 1.94 -8.79 -11.00
C TRP A 109 0.87 -7.77 -11.40
N LEU A 110 0.03 -7.33 -10.45
CA LEU A 110 -1.05 -6.36 -10.73
C LEU A 110 -0.49 -5.06 -11.31
N ASN A 111 0.58 -4.53 -10.71
CA ASN A 111 1.23 -3.29 -11.20
C ASN A 111 1.77 -3.47 -12.61
N LYS A 112 2.43 -4.59 -12.90
CA LYS A 112 2.98 -4.88 -14.23
C LYS A 112 1.86 -4.99 -15.26
N SER A 113 0.85 -5.81 -14.99
CA SER A 113 -0.25 -6.11 -15.91
C SER A 113 -1.12 -4.87 -16.16
N TYR A 114 -1.52 -4.15 -15.11
CA TYR A 114 -2.34 -2.95 -15.26
C TYR A 114 -1.64 -1.86 -16.08
N ASN A 115 -0.35 -1.60 -15.84
CA ASN A 115 0.41 -0.63 -16.62
C ASN A 115 0.61 -1.09 -18.06
N LYS A 116 0.83 -2.39 -18.29
CA LYS A 116 0.95 -2.98 -19.63
C LYS A 116 -0.34 -2.80 -20.43
N LEU A 117 -1.49 -3.18 -19.86
CA LEU A 117 -2.81 -2.99 -20.47
C LEU A 117 -3.09 -1.51 -20.75
N GLY A 118 -2.73 -0.63 -19.81
CA GLY A 118 -2.89 0.81 -19.99
C GLY A 118 -2.06 1.38 -21.14
N LYS A 119 -0.82 0.92 -21.30
CA LYS A 119 0.04 1.33 -22.41
C LYS A 119 -0.62 1.08 -23.78
N PHE A 120 -1.33 -0.03 -23.94
CA PHE A 120 -1.98 -0.40 -25.19
C PHE A 120 -3.26 0.39 -25.52
N LEU A 121 -3.81 1.10 -24.53
CA LEU A 121 -5.00 1.94 -24.69
C LEU A 121 -4.68 3.41 -24.98
N HIS A 122 -3.41 3.81 -24.86
CA HIS A 122 -2.97 5.16 -25.18
C HIS A 122 -2.48 5.25 -26.62
N LEU A 123 -2.64 6.44 -27.21
CA LEU A 123 -1.91 6.78 -28.44
C LEU A 123 -0.41 6.74 -28.16
N THR A 124 0.35 6.31 -29.17
CA THR A 124 1.82 6.29 -29.10
C THR A 124 2.33 7.70 -28.80
N SER A 125 3.23 7.81 -27.83
CA SER A 125 3.90 9.07 -27.52
C SER A 125 4.89 9.42 -28.63
N LEU A 126 5.20 10.71 -28.83
CA LEU A 126 6.23 11.18 -29.77
C LEU A 126 7.59 10.46 -29.60
N SER A 127 7.96 10.09 -28.37
CA SER A 127 9.19 9.35 -28.07
C SER A 127 9.18 7.87 -28.48
N GLN A 128 8.05 7.37 -28.98
CA GLN A 128 7.83 5.96 -29.35
C GLN A 128 7.33 5.81 -30.79
N ASP A 129 7.28 6.88 -31.59
CA ASP A 129 6.80 6.82 -32.98
C ASP A 129 7.63 5.86 -33.84
N ASP A 130 8.94 5.77 -33.59
CA ASP A 130 9.83 4.85 -34.30
C ASP A 130 9.64 3.37 -33.89
N SER A 131 9.00 3.10 -32.74
CA SER A 131 8.77 1.75 -32.23
C SER A 131 7.48 1.69 -31.39
N PRO A 132 6.30 1.74 -32.03
CA PRO A 132 5.04 1.74 -31.33
C PRO A 132 4.82 0.42 -30.58
N PRO A 133 4.31 0.47 -29.33
CA PRO A 133 4.03 -0.74 -28.57
C PRO A 133 3.04 -1.64 -29.30
N GLN A 134 3.48 -2.85 -29.64
CA GLN A 134 2.64 -3.85 -30.28
C GLN A 134 1.86 -4.65 -29.23
N ILE A 135 0.58 -4.88 -29.50
CA ILE A 135 -0.26 -5.73 -28.65
C ILE A 135 -0.06 -7.17 -29.09
N ASN A 136 0.35 -8.02 -28.15
CA ASN A 136 0.56 -9.44 -28.38
C ASN A 136 -0.61 -10.22 -27.76
N ALA A 137 -1.29 -11.05 -28.55
CA ALA A 137 -2.41 -11.86 -28.06
C ALA A 137 -1.99 -12.82 -26.94
N ASN A 138 -0.78 -13.41 -27.00
CA ASN A 138 -0.27 -14.30 -25.96
C ASN A 138 -0.09 -13.56 -24.62
N ASP A 139 0.37 -12.32 -24.68
CA ASP A 139 0.51 -11.48 -23.47
C ASP A 139 -0.85 -11.19 -22.82
N LEU A 140 -1.90 -11.02 -23.62
CA LEU A 140 -3.25 -10.82 -23.11
C LEU A 140 -3.84 -12.13 -22.58
N GLN A 141 -3.51 -13.27 -23.21
CA GLN A 141 -3.93 -14.57 -22.73
C GLN A 141 -3.34 -14.88 -21.35
N GLU A 142 -2.04 -14.62 -21.12
CA GLU A 142 -1.43 -14.78 -19.79
C GLU A 142 -2.12 -13.92 -18.72
N ILE A 143 -2.54 -12.71 -19.09
CA ILE A 143 -3.27 -11.82 -18.18
C ILE A 143 -4.68 -12.35 -17.93
N PHE A 144 -5.36 -12.81 -18.98
CA PHE A 144 -6.68 -13.43 -18.90
C PHE A 144 -6.66 -14.63 -17.95
N ASP A 145 -5.71 -15.56 -18.13
CA ASP A 145 -5.64 -16.81 -17.35
C ASP A 145 -5.47 -16.53 -15.86
N GLU A 146 -4.65 -15.53 -15.51
CA GLU A 146 -4.44 -15.14 -14.11
C GLU A 146 -5.68 -14.46 -13.49
N ILE A 147 -6.40 -13.64 -14.26
CA ILE A 147 -7.68 -13.06 -13.80
C ILE A 147 -8.72 -14.16 -13.65
N GLU A 148 -8.80 -15.11 -14.58
CA GLU A 148 -9.68 -16.26 -14.50
C GLU A 148 -9.36 -17.08 -13.25
N ARG A 149 -8.08 -17.38 -12.99
CA ARG A 149 -7.63 -18.05 -11.76
C ARG A 149 -8.16 -17.35 -10.51
N VAL A 150 -7.97 -16.03 -10.40
CA VAL A 150 -8.43 -15.26 -9.24
C VAL A 150 -9.96 -15.23 -9.16
N SER A 151 -10.66 -15.18 -10.29
CA SER A 151 -12.13 -15.19 -10.34
C SER A 151 -12.76 -16.47 -9.75
N THR A 152 -12.00 -17.57 -9.71
CA THR A 152 -12.43 -18.83 -9.09
C THR A 152 -12.38 -18.83 -7.56
N ALA A 153 -11.96 -17.74 -6.90
CA ALA A 153 -12.03 -17.63 -5.45
C ALA A 153 -13.46 -17.93 -4.95
N SER A 154 -13.57 -18.72 -3.88
CA SER A 154 -14.85 -19.10 -3.28
C SER A 154 -15.18 -18.30 -2.02
N LEU A 155 -14.23 -17.49 -1.52
CA LEU A 155 -14.45 -16.63 -0.37
C LEU A 155 -13.75 -15.27 -0.45
N VAL A 156 -14.31 -14.32 0.31
CA VAL A 156 -13.72 -13.02 0.60
C VAL A 156 -13.40 -12.95 2.08
N LEU A 157 -12.14 -12.73 2.42
CA LEU A 157 -11.67 -12.60 3.79
C LEU A 157 -10.97 -11.26 3.97
N SER A 158 -11.13 -10.72 5.17
CA SER A 158 -10.43 -9.56 5.69
C SER A 158 -10.23 -9.83 7.18
N MET A 159 -8.98 -9.90 7.59
CA MET A 159 -8.60 -10.11 9.00
C MET A 159 -7.78 -8.90 9.43
N ASN A 160 -8.46 -7.78 9.66
CA ASN A 160 -7.84 -6.56 10.16
C ASN A 160 -8.54 -6.01 11.41
N SER A 161 -7.72 -5.42 12.25
CA SER A 161 -8.14 -4.46 13.26
C SER A 161 -7.56 -3.11 12.86
N ILE A 162 -8.43 -2.11 12.68
CA ILE A 162 -8.05 -0.75 12.26
C ILE A 162 -8.43 0.19 13.39
N SER A 163 -7.45 0.94 13.87
CA SER A 163 -7.63 2.01 14.86
C SER A 163 -7.50 3.38 14.19
N ALA A 164 -8.32 4.34 14.63
CA ALA A 164 -8.24 5.72 14.20
C ALA A 164 -7.44 6.56 15.20
N LEU A 165 -6.67 7.52 14.68
CA LEU A 165 -5.93 8.49 15.48
C LEU A 165 -5.84 9.84 14.76
N ALA A 166 -5.64 10.93 15.49
CA ALA A 166 -5.49 12.25 14.89
C ALA A 166 -4.05 12.51 14.43
N CYS A 167 -3.88 12.99 13.19
CA CYS A 167 -2.60 13.50 12.71
C CYS A 167 -2.07 14.60 13.65
N THR A 168 -0.85 14.49 14.14
CA THR A 168 -0.27 15.49 15.07
C THR A 168 -0.19 16.90 14.45
N VAL A 169 -0.13 17.00 13.12
CA VAL A 169 0.04 18.24 12.34
C VAL A 169 -1.30 18.88 11.96
N CYS A 170 -2.08 18.20 11.12
CA CYS A 170 -3.29 18.77 10.53
C CYS A 170 -4.57 18.35 11.25
N LYS A 171 -4.46 17.53 12.31
CA LYS A 171 -5.56 16.99 13.13
C LYS A 171 -6.60 16.16 12.37
N SER A 172 -6.35 15.85 11.10
CA SER A 172 -7.21 14.95 10.33
C SER A 172 -6.99 13.51 10.74
N ASP A 173 -8.03 12.69 10.59
CA ASP A 173 -7.97 11.28 10.97
C ASP A 173 -6.96 10.52 10.13
N MET A 174 -6.15 9.73 10.81
CA MET A 174 -5.28 8.69 10.28
C MET A 174 -5.78 7.34 10.80
N TYR A 175 -5.41 6.30 10.08
CA TYR A 175 -5.88 4.93 10.30
C TYR A 175 -4.66 4.03 10.33
N VAL A 176 -4.58 3.17 11.32
CA VAL A 176 -3.47 2.24 11.51
C VAL A 176 -4.03 0.85 11.75
N SER A 177 -3.44 -0.15 11.11
CA SER A 177 -3.75 -1.55 11.40
C SER A 177 -2.98 -2.05 12.63
N LEU A 178 -3.48 -3.12 13.24
CA LEU A 178 -2.75 -3.84 14.28
C LEU A 178 -1.35 -4.27 13.82
N SER A 179 -1.21 -4.80 12.60
CA SER A 179 0.11 -5.16 12.06
C SER A 179 1.06 -3.97 11.96
N GLN A 180 0.55 -2.78 11.58
CA GLN A 180 1.37 -1.56 11.55
C GLN A 180 1.78 -1.11 12.96
N ILE A 181 0.94 -1.33 13.97
CA ILE A 181 1.25 -1.03 15.37
C ILE A 181 2.33 -1.99 15.89
N GLU A 182 2.17 -3.30 15.66
CA GLU A 182 3.10 -4.35 16.08
C GLU A 182 4.48 -4.18 15.45
N GLU A 183 4.54 -3.81 14.17
CA GLU A 183 5.79 -3.61 13.43
C GLU A 183 6.47 -2.26 13.70
N GLY A 184 5.81 -1.33 14.40
CA GLY A 184 6.31 0.04 14.57
C GLY A 184 6.44 0.79 13.25
N SER A 185 5.47 0.61 12.35
CA SER A 185 5.51 1.09 10.97
C SER A 185 5.47 2.62 10.84
N VAL A 186 5.93 3.11 9.69
CA VAL A 186 5.75 4.51 9.29
C VAL A 186 4.41 4.68 8.58
N VAL A 187 3.57 5.59 9.08
CA VAL A 187 2.27 5.90 8.48
C VAL A 187 2.23 7.36 8.02
N GLU A 188 1.73 7.59 6.82
CA GLU A 188 1.60 8.91 6.22
C GLU A 188 0.15 9.42 6.37
N CYS A 189 0.01 10.69 6.73
CA CYS A 189 -1.27 11.35 6.82
C CYS A 189 -1.97 11.40 5.46
N TYR A 190 -3.13 10.75 5.36
CA TYR A 190 -3.90 10.61 4.11
C TYR A 190 -4.53 11.89 3.55
N LYS A 191 -4.43 13.02 4.26
CA LYS A 191 -4.85 14.32 3.72
C LYS A 191 -3.81 14.83 2.72
N ASP A 192 -4.22 14.98 1.47
CA ASP A 192 -3.36 15.39 0.33
C ASP A 192 -2.54 16.66 0.61
N THR A 193 -3.08 17.62 1.37
CA THR A 193 -2.38 18.87 1.69
C THR A 193 -1.40 18.75 2.87
N CYS A 194 -1.31 17.58 3.51
CA CYS A 194 -0.50 17.37 4.71
C CYS A 194 0.72 16.49 4.42
N GLY A 195 0.51 15.22 4.03
CA GLY A 195 1.60 14.27 3.74
C GLY A 195 2.58 14.01 4.91
N ALA A 196 2.25 14.42 6.14
CA ALA A 196 3.12 14.24 7.30
C ALA A 196 3.26 12.75 7.62
N LYS A 197 4.49 12.31 7.93
CA LYS A 197 4.82 10.93 8.30
C LYS A 197 4.95 10.79 9.81
N HIS A 198 4.52 9.65 10.33
CA HIS A 198 4.50 9.32 11.75
C HIS A 198 5.05 7.92 11.98
N ASN A 199 5.96 7.77 12.93
CA ASN A 199 6.36 6.49 13.48
C ASN A 199 5.27 6.05 14.46
N ILE A 200 4.71 4.87 14.22
CA ILE A 200 3.85 4.24 15.21
C ILE A 200 4.74 3.60 16.27
N VAL A 201 4.54 3.98 17.53
CA VAL A 201 5.31 3.48 18.66
C VAL A 201 4.35 2.71 19.55
N ASN A 202 4.57 1.40 19.63
CA ASN A 202 3.87 0.54 20.57
C ASN A 202 4.41 0.81 21.98
N LEU A 203 3.53 1.20 22.91
CA LEU A 203 3.86 1.51 24.30
C LEU A 203 3.66 0.27 25.20
N ASP A 204 2.61 -0.52 24.93
CA ASP A 204 2.27 -1.81 25.55
C ASP A 204 1.15 -2.54 24.77
N GLU A 205 0.69 -3.71 25.24
CA GLU A 205 -0.26 -4.60 24.53
C GLU A 205 -1.50 -3.88 23.95
N ASP A 206 -2.00 -2.83 24.60
CA ASP A 206 -3.22 -2.13 24.17
C ASP A 206 -3.00 -0.65 23.81
N ARG A 207 -1.79 -0.09 23.99
CA ARG A 207 -1.52 1.34 23.79
C ARG A 207 -0.42 1.56 22.77
N PHE A 208 -0.70 2.46 21.85
CA PHE A 208 0.27 2.97 20.89
C PHE A 208 0.17 4.49 20.78
N THR A 209 1.24 5.11 20.28
CA THR A 209 1.29 6.54 19.94
C THR A 209 1.84 6.71 18.52
N ALA A 210 1.68 7.92 17.98
CA ALA A 210 2.20 8.28 16.66
C ALA A 210 3.10 9.51 16.76
N ASP A 211 4.40 9.27 16.68
CA ASP A 211 5.42 10.30 16.78
C ASP A 211 5.78 10.80 15.39
N ARG A 212 5.72 12.12 15.17
CA ARG A 212 6.00 12.71 13.87
C ARG A 212 7.46 12.46 13.47
N ILE A 213 7.67 11.92 12.28
CA ILE A 213 9.00 11.76 11.67
C ILE A 213 9.46 13.12 11.13
N GLY A 214 10.73 13.45 11.34
CA GLY A 214 11.37 14.57 10.65
C GLY A 214 11.22 15.94 11.31
N PHE A 215 11.09 16.03 12.64
CA PHE A 215 11.18 17.33 13.33
C PHE A 215 12.43 17.42 14.18
N LYS A 216 13.56 17.70 13.53
CA LYS A 216 14.67 18.39 14.21
C LYS A 216 14.45 19.88 14.03
N SER A 217 13.95 20.52 15.08
CA SER A 217 13.92 21.97 15.19
C SER A 217 15.35 22.46 15.38
N VAL A 218 15.91 23.08 14.35
CA VAL A 218 17.25 23.68 14.43
C VAL A 218 17.13 25.21 14.40
N PRO A 219 17.83 25.92 15.30
CA PRO A 219 17.93 27.37 15.19
C PRO A 219 18.79 27.73 13.98
N CYS A 220 18.34 28.70 13.18
CA CYS A 220 19.19 29.31 12.16
C CYS A 220 20.40 29.96 12.83
N ILE A 221 21.61 29.56 12.44
CA ILE A 221 22.87 30.13 12.94
C ILE A 221 22.91 31.66 12.76
N ASN A 222 22.32 32.18 11.69
CA ASN A 222 22.34 33.61 11.40
C ASN A 222 21.23 34.40 12.12
N CYS A 223 19.96 33.99 11.99
CA CYS A 223 18.83 34.78 12.50
C CYS A 223 18.18 34.24 13.79
N GLY A 224 18.67 33.12 14.33
CA GLY A 224 18.15 32.50 15.56
C GLY A 224 16.76 31.87 15.44
N LYS A 225 15.98 32.19 14.40
CA LYS A 225 14.66 31.59 14.20
C LYS A 225 14.77 30.09 13.96
N VAL A 226 13.92 29.36 14.64
CA VAL A 226 13.82 27.90 14.53
C VAL A 226 13.17 27.54 13.21
N PHE A 227 13.77 26.60 12.50
CA PHE A 227 13.18 25.98 11.32
C PHE A 227 13.30 24.47 11.39
N SER A 228 12.36 23.80 10.74
CA SER A 228 12.24 22.35 10.78
C SER A 228 12.89 21.72 9.56
N ILE A 229 13.63 20.64 9.78
CA ILE A 229 14.26 19.85 8.72
C ILE A 229 13.68 18.43 8.77
N GLU A 230 13.00 18.04 7.69
CA GLU A 230 12.28 16.77 7.55
C GLU A 230 13.20 15.57 7.34
N ASP A 231 14.15 15.70 6.41
CA ASP A 231 15.21 14.71 6.14
C ASP A 231 16.57 15.36 6.41
N VAL A 232 17.40 14.69 7.19
CA VAL A 232 18.73 15.17 7.59
C VAL A 232 19.78 14.32 6.90
N LYS A 233 20.03 14.55 5.61
CA LYS A 233 21.10 13.86 4.87
C LYS A 233 22.45 14.54 5.09
N HIS A 234 23.50 13.77 5.29
CA HIS A 234 24.85 14.31 5.36
C HIS A 234 25.20 15.05 4.05
N GLY A 235 25.67 16.29 4.16
CA GLY A 235 26.04 17.14 3.03
C GLY A 235 24.87 17.92 2.41
N GLU A 236 23.64 17.76 2.89
CA GLU A 236 22.48 18.46 2.35
C GLU A 236 22.51 19.96 2.66
N LEU A 237 22.11 20.77 1.68
CA LEU A 237 21.98 22.22 1.82
C LEU A 237 20.53 22.59 2.09
N LYS A 238 20.28 23.36 3.16
CA LYS A 238 18.96 23.87 3.53
C LYS A 238 19.00 25.36 3.76
N ALA A 239 18.15 26.11 3.07
CA ALA A 239 18.00 27.55 3.29
C ALA A 239 17.06 27.83 4.46
N CYS A 240 17.41 28.78 5.31
CA CYS A 240 16.50 29.31 6.32
C CYS A 240 15.34 30.04 5.63
N TRP A 241 14.10 29.64 5.94
CA TRP A 241 12.89 30.27 5.40
C TRP A 241 12.72 31.75 5.77
N ASN A 242 13.40 32.22 6.83
CA ASN A 242 13.29 33.59 7.30
C ASN A 242 14.35 34.53 6.70
N CYS A 243 15.63 34.15 6.71
CA CYS A 243 16.72 35.03 6.28
C CYS A 243 17.47 34.55 5.02
N GLY A 244 17.07 33.42 4.44
CA GLY A 244 17.69 32.87 3.23
C GLY A 244 19.08 32.25 3.44
N GLN A 245 19.63 32.27 4.66
CA GLN A 245 20.94 31.68 4.96
C GLN A 245 20.96 30.19 4.59
N ILE A 246 21.94 29.77 3.81
CA ILE A 246 22.15 28.36 3.46
C ILE A 246 22.95 27.70 4.59
N HIS A 247 22.41 26.61 5.11
CA HIS A 247 23.03 25.72 6.09
C HIS A 247 23.43 24.41 5.42
N VAL A 248 24.58 23.87 5.80
CA VAL A 248 24.99 22.50 5.42
C VAL A 248 24.80 21.57 6.60
N VAL A 249 24.15 20.44 6.36
CA VAL A 249 23.96 19.39 7.36
C VAL A 249 25.22 18.52 7.39
N ARG A 250 25.86 18.39 8.56
CA ARG A 250 26.97 17.45 8.78
C ARG A 250 26.67 16.56 9.98
N TRP A 251 26.92 15.27 9.81
CA TRP A 251 26.91 14.32 10.92
C TRP A 251 28.25 14.39 11.65
N GLY A 252 28.21 14.29 12.99
CA GLY A 252 29.38 14.14 13.82
C GLY A 252 29.11 13.10 14.90
N TYR A 253 30.14 12.37 15.31
CA TYR A 253 30.09 11.51 16.50
C TYR A 253 30.96 12.15 17.58
N SER A 254 30.56 12.02 18.83
CA SER A 254 31.34 12.46 19.99
C SER A 254 31.20 11.44 21.10
N THR A 255 32.25 11.29 21.91
CA THR A 255 32.19 10.50 23.13
C THR A 255 31.78 11.41 24.28
N TRP A 256 30.73 11.02 25.00
CA TRP A 256 30.39 11.69 26.25
C TRP A 256 31.27 11.14 27.37
N PRO A 257 31.93 12.00 28.18
CA PRO A 257 32.69 11.52 29.32
C PRO A 257 31.73 10.84 30.31
N ILE A 258 32.10 9.64 30.76
CA ILE A 258 31.35 8.91 31.79
C ILE A 258 31.37 9.78 33.05
N PRO A 259 30.20 10.13 33.65
CA PRO A 259 30.17 10.92 34.86
C PRO A 259 30.99 10.18 35.94
N LYS A 260 32.02 10.84 36.49
CA LYS A 260 32.73 10.30 37.65
C LYS A 260 31.72 10.17 38.78
N LYS A 261 31.50 8.95 39.30
CA LYS A 261 30.81 8.77 40.57
C LYS A 261 31.54 9.61 41.61
N SER A 262 30.86 10.56 42.23
CA SER A 262 31.36 11.22 43.43
C SER A 262 31.75 10.13 44.42
N ALA A 263 33.03 10.10 44.79
CA ALA A 263 33.48 9.31 45.92
C ALA A 263 32.71 9.81 47.13
N VAL A 264 31.89 8.93 47.70
CA VAL A 264 31.33 9.12 49.03
C VAL A 264 32.54 9.00 49.97
N GLU A 265 33.05 10.14 50.43
CA GLU A 265 34.02 10.19 51.53
C GLU A 265 33.31 9.65 52.78
N GLY A 266 33.87 8.57 53.33
CA GLY A 266 33.53 8.03 54.65
C GLY A 266 34.47 8.57 55.71
#